data_AF-A0A3M6T8N1-F1
#
_entry.id   AF-A0A3M6T8N1-F1
#
_cell.length_a   1.000
_cell.length_b   1.000
_cell.length_c   1.000
_cell.angle_alpha   90.00
_cell.angle_beta   90.00
_cell.angle_gamma   90.00
#
_symmetry.space_group_name_H-M   'P 1'
#
loop_
_entity.id
_entity.type
_entity.pdbx_description
1 polymer ?
#
loop_
_entity_poly.entity_id
_entity_poly.type
_entity_poly.pdbx_seq_one_letter_code
_entity_poly.pdbx_strand_id
1 'polypeptide(L)'
;MSKGLKTRRELAAEMKLHSTRHVMDARVSHVNFEPKEFAYLNITRISSQLVRKDIECGFACLEITSCFSYNLAAFPDANGKLSCELLPSDKYNNSDKLIYSPIFNHFSIP
;
A
#
# COMPACT_ATOMS: atom_id res chain seq x y z
N MET A 1 6.92 -9.58 25.74
CA MET A 1 5.85 -8.57 25.55
C MET A 1 5.33 -8.73 24.13
N SER A 2 4.16 -9.35 23.95
CA SER A 2 3.57 -9.53 22.62
C SER A 2 3.14 -8.16 22.09
N LYS A 3 3.72 -7.68 20.99
CA LYS A 3 3.16 -6.54 20.27
C LYS A 3 1.80 -7.01 19.75
N GLY A 4 0.71 -6.48 20.29
CA GLY A 4 -0.63 -6.80 19.82
C GLY A 4 -0.72 -6.52 18.33
N LEU A 5 -1.20 -7.51 17.56
CA LEU A 5 -1.45 -7.34 16.14
C LEU A 5 -2.58 -6.31 15.98
N LYS A 6 -2.24 -5.13 15.45
CA LYS A 6 -3.22 -4.06 15.21
C LYS A 6 -4.21 -4.53 14.16
N THR A 7 -5.49 -4.32 14.40
CA THR A 7 -6.57 -4.59 13.45
C THR A 7 -6.45 -3.65 12.24
N ARG A 8 -7.01 -4.06 11.09
CA ARG A 8 -7.05 -3.22 9.88
C ARG A 8 -7.68 -1.84 10.12
N ARG A 9 -8.65 -1.76 11.03
CA ARG A 9 -9.28 -0.49 11.44
C ARG A 9 -8.33 0.40 12.22
N GLU A 10 -7.51 -0.18 13.10
CA GLU A 10 -6.47 0.55 13.84
C GLU A 10 -5.36 1.02 12.90
N LEU A 11 -4.93 0.21 11.93
CA LEU A 11 -3.97 0.61 10.90
C LEU A 11 -4.47 1.81 10.06
N ALA A 12 -5.75 1.76 9.65
CA ALA A 12 -6.38 2.84 8.89
C ALA A 12 -6.49 4.14 9.71
N ALA A 13 -6.80 4.04 11.01
CA ALA A 13 -6.84 5.18 11.91
C ALA A 13 -5.45 5.81 12.12
N GLU A 14 -4.40 4.99 12.26
CA GLU A 14 -3.03 5.46 12.40
C GLU A 14 -2.51 6.15 11.14
N MET A 15 -2.76 5.56 9.97
CA MET A 15 -2.41 6.21 8.70
C MET A 15 -3.16 7.55 8.54
N LYS A 16 -4.45 7.63 8.91
CA LYS A 16 -5.25 8.88 8.84
C LYS A 16 -4.67 9.96 9.76
N LEU A 17 -4.28 9.57 10.98
CA LEU A 17 -3.63 10.47 11.94
C LEU A 17 -2.26 10.95 11.44
N HIS A 18 -1.50 10.10 10.74
CA HIS A 18 -0.20 10.45 10.17
C HIS A 18 -0.31 11.48 9.03
N SER A 19 -1.32 11.33 8.14
CA SER A 19 -1.58 12.30 7.07
C SER A 19 -1.95 13.69 7.59
N THR A 20 -2.50 13.80 8.82
CA THR A 20 -2.84 15.09 9.45
C THR A 20 -1.67 15.74 10.21
N ARG A 21 -0.63 14.98 10.54
CA ARG A 21 0.51 15.41 11.36
C ARG A 21 1.77 15.59 10.52
N HIS A 22 1.78 16.59 9.64
CA HIS A 22 3.01 17.04 8.96
C HIS A 22 3.94 17.85 9.90
N VAL A 23 4.07 17.45 11.17
CA VAL A 23 4.96 18.12 12.15
C VAL A 23 5.65 17.05 13.00
N MET A 24 6.98 17.05 12.88
CA MET A 24 8.03 16.33 13.59
C MET A 24 7.63 15.74 14.96
N ASP A 25 7.72 14.42 15.12
CA ASP A 25 8.35 13.80 16.30
C ASP A 25 8.69 12.32 16.06
N ALA A 26 9.93 11.97 16.38
CA ALA A 26 10.47 10.62 16.35
C ALA A 26 10.09 9.90 17.65
N ARG A 27 8.98 9.14 17.63
CA ARG A 27 8.72 7.92 18.43
C ARG A 27 7.24 7.54 18.35
N VAL A 28 6.84 6.98 17.21
CA VAL A 28 5.63 6.13 17.12
C VAL A 28 6.03 4.94 16.27
N SER A 29 5.57 3.73 16.61
CA SER A 29 5.91 2.51 15.87
C SER A 29 5.49 2.67 14.40
N HIS A 30 6.43 3.06 13.54
CA HIS A 30 6.22 3.12 12.10
C HIS A 30 5.81 1.71 11.67
N VAL A 31 4.61 1.58 11.11
CA VAL A 31 4.33 0.42 10.26
C VAL A 31 5.26 0.60 9.08
N ASN A 32 6.36 -0.14 9.08
CA ASN A 32 7.37 -0.07 8.05
C ASN A 32 6.81 -0.81 6.83
N PHE A 33 5.96 -0.11 6.06
CA PHE A 33 5.59 -0.54 4.73
C PHE A 33 6.85 -0.41 3.88
N GLU A 34 7.75 -1.41 3.91
CA GLU A 34 8.85 -1.43 2.96
C GLU A 34 8.28 -1.86 1.61
N PRO A 35 8.08 -0.92 0.65
CA PRO A 35 7.68 -1.33 -0.67
C PRO A 35 8.72 -2.27 -1.25
N LYS A 36 8.26 -3.22 -2.04
CA LYS A 36 9.13 -3.82 -3.04
C LYS A 36 9.21 -2.85 -4.22
N GLU A 37 10.26 -2.05 -4.23
CA GLU A 37 10.53 -1.12 -5.33
C GLU A 37 10.73 -1.88 -6.65
N PHE A 38 10.27 -1.25 -7.74
CA PHE A 38 10.35 -1.77 -9.11
C PHE A 38 9.85 -3.20 -9.25
N ALA A 39 8.70 -3.49 -8.63
CA ALA A 39 8.07 -4.79 -8.64
C ALA A 39 6.57 -4.68 -8.85
N TYR A 40 6.01 -5.71 -9.46
CA TYR A 40 4.60 -5.83 -9.78
C TYR A 40 4.11 -7.23 -9.44
N LEU A 41 3.04 -7.34 -8.67
CA LEU A 41 2.40 -8.62 -8.40
C LEU A 41 1.33 -8.88 -9.47
N ASN A 42 1.60 -9.86 -10.35
CA ASN A 42 0.74 -10.17 -11.50
C ASN A 42 -0.39 -11.14 -11.13
N ILE A 43 -1.42 -10.62 -10.47
CA ILE A 43 -2.65 -11.35 -10.14
C ILE A 43 -3.89 -10.53 -10.55
N THR A 44 -5.05 -11.18 -10.58
CA THR A 44 -6.31 -10.47 -10.84
C THR A 44 -6.58 -9.46 -9.72
N ARG A 45 -6.63 -8.19 -10.10
CA ARG A 45 -6.94 -7.06 -9.21
C ARG A 45 -8.42 -7.04 -8.79
N ILE A 46 -8.67 -6.52 -7.59
CA ILE A 46 -10.01 -6.18 -7.10
C ILE A 46 -10.53 -4.96 -7.86
N SER A 47 -9.71 -3.91 -7.94
CA SER A 47 -10.04 -2.65 -8.59
C SER A 47 -8.78 -1.87 -8.99
N SER A 48 -8.96 -0.87 -9.84
CA SER A 48 -7.94 0.12 -10.19
C SER A 48 -8.49 1.52 -10.02
N GLN A 49 -7.66 2.46 -9.58
CA GLN A 49 -8.02 3.86 -9.46
C GLN A 49 -6.80 4.78 -9.69
N LEU A 50 -7.05 6.05 -9.99
CA LEU A 50 -6.02 7.08 -10.04
C LEU A 50 -6.01 7.87 -8.72
N VAL A 51 -4.85 7.98 -8.09
CA VAL A 51 -4.66 8.70 -6.82
C VAL A 51 -3.72 9.89 -6.98
N ARG A 52 -3.87 10.92 -6.14
CA ARG A 52 -2.98 12.09 -6.16
C ARG A 52 -1.76 11.89 -5.27
N LYS A 53 -1.90 11.15 -4.18
CA LYS A 53 -0.82 10.81 -3.25
C LYS A 53 -0.71 9.30 -3.13
N ASP A 54 0.51 8.81 -2.97
CA ASP A 54 0.83 7.40 -2.74
C ASP A 54 0.01 6.78 -1.58
N ILE A 55 -0.14 7.51 -0.48
CA ILE A 55 -0.84 7.06 0.73
C ILE A 55 -2.33 6.78 0.49
N GLU A 56 -2.95 7.44 -0.50
CA GLU A 56 -4.37 7.25 -0.83
C GLU A 56 -4.64 5.82 -1.33
N CYS A 57 -3.67 5.19 -1.99
CA CYS A 57 -3.81 3.81 -2.45
C CYS A 57 -3.85 2.82 -1.27
N GLY A 58 -3.00 3.04 -0.27
CA GLY A 58 -2.98 2.26 0.97
C GLY A 58 -4.29 2.39 1.76
N PHE A 59 -4.85 3.61 1.85
CA PHE A 59 -6.16 3.81 2.48
C PHE A 59 -7.28 3.09 1.74
N ALA A 60 -7.31 3.19 0.41
CA ALA A 60 -8.31 2.49 -0.40
C ALA A 60 -8.24 0.97 -0.18
N CYS A 61 -7.03 0.41 -0.05
CA CYS A 61 -6.86 -0.99 0.30
C CYS A 61 -7.41 -1.32 1.69
N LEU A 62 -7.12 -0.50 2.71
CA LEU A 62 -7.59 -0.74 4.08
C LEU A 62 -9.11 -0.66 4.24
N GLU A 63 -9.80 0.11 3.39
CA GLU A 63 -11.27 0.19 3.36
C GLU A 63 -11.91 -1.06 2.75
N ILE A 64 -11.15 -1.89 2.02
CA ILE A 64 -11.62 -3.14 1.41
C ILE A 64 -11.09 -4.34 2.21
N THR A 65 -11.99 -5.08 2.86
CA THR A 65 -11.63 -6.23 3.69
C THR A 65 -10.85 -7.33 2.96
N SER A 66 -11.10 -7.50 1.66
CA SER A 66 -10.41 -8.47 0.82
C SER A 66 -9.11 -7.95 0.20
N CYS A 67 -8.73 -6.69 0.38
CA CYS A 67 -7.49 -6.16 -0.17
C CYS A 67 -6.31 -6.46 0.77
N PHE A 68 -5.27 -7.12 0.29
CA PHE A 68 -4.08 -7.50 1.08
C PHE A 68 -2.79 -6.86 0.56
N SER A 69 -2.80 -6.34 -0.66
CA SER A 69 -1.67 -5.62 -1.24
C SER A 69 -2.14 -4.69 -2.34
N TYR A 70 -1.23 -3.87 -2.86
CA TYR A 70 -1.50 -3.05 -4.03
C TYR A 70 -0.24 -2.84 -4.87
N ASN A 71 -0.42 -2.68 -6.19
CA ASN A 71 0.60 -2.16 -7.08
C ASN A 71 0.34 -0.65 -7.26
N LEU A 72 1.38 0.17 -7.10
CA LEU A 72 1.30 1.62 -7.29
C LEU A 72 2.32 2.05 -8.34
N ALA A 73 1.92 2.89 -9.29
CA ALA A 73 2.83 3.43 -10.28
C ALA A 73 4.01 4.13 -9.60
N ALA A 74 5.22 3.88 -10.06
CA ALA A 74 6.42 4.52 -9.54
C ALA A 74 6.48 6.02 -9.90
N PHE A 75 5.77 6.42 -10.96
CA PHE A 75 5.75 7.79 -11.48
C PHE A 75 4.31 8.22 -11.82
N PRO A 76 3.97 9.51 -11.66
CA PRO A 76 2.66 10.03 -12.02
C PRO A 76 2.47 10.11 -13.55
N ASP A 77 1.21 10.06 -13.97
CA ASP A 77 0.77 10.30 -15.34
C ASP A 77 0.88 11.78 -15.74
N ALA A 78 0.50 12.11 -16.98
CA ALA A 78 0.51 13.48 -17.49
C ALA A 78 -0.41 14.46 -16.71
N ASN A 79 -1.34 13.94 -15.90
CA ASN A 79 -2.24 14.72 -15.05
C ASN A 79 -1.74 14.81 -13.60
N GLY A 80 -0.53 14.30 -13.31
CA GLY A 80 0.03 14.28 -11.96
C GLY A 80 -0.61 13.22 -11.05
N LYS A 81 -1.23 12.17 -11.59
CA LYS A 81 -1.88 11.10 -10.82
C LYS A 81 -1.14 9.77 -10.95
N LEU A 82 -1.15 8.98 -9.88
CA LEU A 82 -0.54 7.65 -9.83
C LEU A 82 -1.60 6.58 -10.10
N SER A 83 -1.27 5.57 -10.91
CA SER A 83 -2.11 4.38 -11.06
C SER A 83 -1.97 3.49 -9.83
N CYS A 84 -3.10 3.13 -9.22
CA CYS A 84 -3.21 2.29 -8.04
C CYS A 84 -4.06 1.06 -8.40
N GLU A 85 -3.54 -0.14 -8.14
CA GLU A 85 -4.23 -1.41 -8.35
C GLU A 85 -4.33 -2.17 -7.04
N LEU A 86 -5.55 -2.42 -6.57
CA LEU A 86 -5.83 -3.10 -5.31
C LEU A 86 -5.91 -4.62 -5.54
N LEU A 87 -5.29 -5.40 -4.68
CA LEU A 87 -5.05 -6.82 -4.93
C LEU A 87 -5.60 -7.69 -3.80
N PRO A 88 -6.18 -8.87 -4.12
CA PRO A 88 -6.83 -9.75 -3.16
C PRO A 88 -5.87 -10.67 -2.39
N SER A 89 -4.57 -10.58 -2.66
CA SER A 89 -3.53 -11.37 -2.00
C SER A 89 -2.23 -10.57 -2.01
N ASP A 90 -1.11 -11.14 -1.56
CA ASP A 90 0.17 -10.46 -1.42
C ASP A 90 1.33 -11.32 -1.97
N LYS A 91 2.55 -10.78 -1.86
CA LYS A 91 3.78 -11.45 -2.28
C LYS A 91 4.12 -12.71 -1.49
N TYR A 92 3.60 -12.90 -0.28
CA TYR A 92 3.91 -14.07 0.55
C TYR A 92 3.15 -15.29 0.06
N ASN A 93 1.92 -15.09 -0.44
CA ASN A 93 1.10 -16.17 -1.00
C ASN A 93 1.24 -16.33 -2.53
N ASN A 94 1.85 -15.37 -3.23
CA ASN A 94 2.01 -15.39 -4.69
C ASN A 94 3.41 -14.93 -5.11
N SER A 95 4.46 -15.37 -4.40
CA SER A 95 5.84 -14.95 -4.66
C SER A 95 6.32 -15.27 -6.07
N ASP A 96 5.81 -16.35 -6.67
CA ASP A 96 6.09 -16.80 -8.04
C ASP A 96 5.55 -15.83 -9.11
N LYS A 97 4.59 -14.97 -8.75
CA LYS A 97 3.96 -13.99 -9.63
C LYS A 97 4.47 -12.57 -9.39
N LEU A 98 5.39 -12.38 -8.44
CA LEU A 98 6.04 -11.10 -8.21
C LEU A 98 7.16 -10.93 -9.23
N ILE A 99 6.96 -10.01 -10.17
CA ILE A 99 7.90 -9.76 -11.28
C ILE A 99 8.55 -8.39 -11.15
N TYR A 100 9.70 -8.23 -11.79
CA TYR A 100 10.31 -6.91 -11.96
C TYR A 100 9.41 -6.00 -12.80
N SER A 101 9.30 -4.73 -12.41
CA SER A 101 8.57 -3.71 -13.16
C SER A 101 9.23 -2.35 -13.00
N PRO A 102 9.69 -1.70 -14.08
CA PRO A 102 10.32 -0.38 -13.98
C PRO A 102 9.33 0.75 -13.67
N ILE A 103 8.02 0.48 -13.74
CA ILE A 103 6.96 1.49 -13.68
C ILE A 103 6.02 1.30 -12.49
N PHE A 104 6.18 0.24 -11.70
CA PHE A 104 5.36 -0.03 -10.52
C PHE A 104 6.22 -0.41 -9.31
N ASN A 105 5.72 -0.06 -8.13
CA ASN A 105 6.16 -0.55 -6.83
C ASN A 105 5.04 -1.41 -6.24
N HIS A 106 5.41 -2.47 -5.52
CA HIS A 106 4.46 -3.35 -4.84
C HIS A 106 4.48 -3.15 -3.33
N PHE A 107 3.31 -3.06 -2.71
CA PHE A 107 3.12 -2.84 -1.28
C PHE A 107 2.22 -3.92 -0.69
N SER A 108 2.65 -4.59 0.37
CA SER A 108 1.81 -5.55 1.12
C SER A 108 1.30 -4.90 2.40
N ILE A 109 0.03 -5.14 2.74
CA ILE A 109 -0.59 -4.68 3.99
C ILE A 109 -0.44 -5.80 5.03
N PRO A 110 0.13 -5.53 6.23
CA PRO A 110 0.23 -6.50 7.32
C PRO A 110 -1.12 -7.04 7.84
#